data_AF-A0A349DAB6-F1
#
_entry.id   AF-A0A349DAB6-F1
#
_cell.length_a   1.000
_cell.length_b   1.000
_cell.length_c   1.000
_cell.angle_alpha   90.00
_cell.angle_beta   90.00
_cell.angle_gamma   90.00
#
_symmetry.space_group_name_H-M   'P 1'
#
loop_
_entity.id
_entity.type
_entity.pdbx_description
1 polymer ?
#
loop_
_entity_poly.entity_id
_entity_poly.type
_entity_poly.pdbx_seq_one_letter_code
_entity_poly.pdbx_strand_id
1 'polypeptide(L)'
;MKKVFRNIISSVLFLSILAALLMTASAIMKPSKRAGVNSLEDPLTNGVLAERKNTIDVVFLGDSECYSTFIPLKIWNDHGITSYVCGTTEQVLSYSYELLTKTEKKQDPKIVVLETNTVFREVTSTKAFINKAEGLFSVFKYHDRWKNLQPKSWQINENKIYD
;
A
#
# COMPACT_ATOMS: atom_id res chain seq x y z
N MET A 1 5.18 6.53 46.88
CA MET A 1 4.68 7.64 46.04
C MET A 1 5.76 8.32 45.19
N LYS A 2 6.87 8.84 45.75
CA LYS A 2 7.94 9.51 44.96
C LYS A 2 8.56 8.64 43.85
N LYS A 3 8.78 7.34 44.10
CA LYS A 3 9.32 6.40 43.10
C LYS A 3 8.33 6.13 41.96
N VAL A 4 7.04 5.99 42.27
CA VAL A 4 5.97 5.80 41.28
C VAL A 4 5.83 7.05 40.41
N PHE A 5 5.82 8.25 41.03
CA PHE A 5 5.77 9.52 40.31
C PHE A 5 6.97 9.72 39.36
N ARG A 6 8.19 9.43 39.83
CA ARG A 6 9.39 9.45 38.98
C ARG A 6 9.27 8.49 37.80
N ASN A 7 8.80 7.27 38.04
CA ASN A 7 8.62 6.27 36.99
C ASN A 7 7.58 6.73 35.96
N ILE A 8 6.48 7.35 36.39
CA ILE A 8 5.47 7.92 35.48
C ILE A 8 6.10 9.00 34.59
N ILE A 9 6.85 9.94 35.18
CA ILE A 9 7.55 10.98 34.41
C ILE A 9 8.54 10.37 33.42
N SER A 10 9.36 9.41 33.86
CA SER A 10 10.32 8.73 32.98
C SER A 10 9.63 7.99 31.84
N SER A 11 8.49 7.34 32.08
CA SER A 11 7.70 6.68 31.04
C SER A 11 7.10 7.68 30.06
N VAL A 12 6.54 8.79 30.54
CA VAL A 12 5.98 9.85 29.68
C VAL A 12 7.09 10.46 28.81
N LEU A 13 8.24 10.76 29.40
CA LEU A 13 9.40 11.29 28.67
C LEU A 13 9.89 10.31 27.61
N PHE A 14 10.03 9.03 27.96
CA PHE A 14 10.40 7.97 27.02
C PHE A 14 9.42 7.86 25.85
N LEU A 15 8.11 7.82 26.13
CA LEU A 15 7.08 7.75 25.10
C LEU A 15 7.07 8.99 24.20
N SER A 16 7.35 10.16 24.76
CA SER A 16 7.42 11.42 24.00
C SER A 16 8.61 11.43 23.05
N ILE A 17 9.78 10.97 23.52
CA ILE A 17 10.97 10.83 22.68
C ILE A 17 10.75 9.79 21.59
N LEU A 18 10.17 8.64 21.94
CA LEU A 18 9.84 7.59 20.97
C LEU A 18 8.88 8.10 19.90
N ALA A 19 7.83 8.83 20.29
CA ALA A 19 6.88 9.43 19.33
C ALA A 19 7.58 10.43 18.41
N ALA A 20 8.48 11.27 18.95
CA ALA A 20 9.26 12.21 18.14
C ALA A 20 10.15 11.48 17.12
N LEU A 21 10.83 10.40 17.52
CA LEU A 21 11.65 9.58 16.63
C LEU A 21 10.81 8.89 15.54
N LEU A 22 9.63 8.36 15.89
CA LEU A 22 8.73 7.76 14.92
C LEU A 22 8.18 8.79 13.93
N MET A 23 7.90 10.02 14.37
CA MET A 23 7.45 11.11 13.50
C MET A 23 8.55 11.58 12.54
N THR A 24 9.79 11.75 13.02
CA THR A 24 10.92 12.14 12.16
C THR A 24 11.24 11.04 11.15
N ALA A 25 11.27 9.77 11.57
CA ALA A 25 11.43 8.64 10.66
C ALA A 25 10.29 8.58 9.64
N SER A 26 9.04 8.83 10.06
CA SER A 26 7.89 8.88 9.16
C SER A 26 8.03 9.99 8.12
N ALA A 27 8.56 11.17 8.49
CA ALA A 27 8.79 12.27 7.56
C ALA A 27 9.87 11.93 6.50
N ILE A 28 10.93 11.24 6.91
CA ILE A 28 12.02 10.80 6.00
C ILE A 28 11.52 9.68 5.06
N MET A 29 10.80 8.70 5.63
CA MET A 29 10.33 7.52 4.89
C MET A 29 9.10 7.82 4.04
N LYS A 30 8.31 8.86 4.31
CA LYS A 30 7.17 9.20 3.44
C LYS A 30 7.66 9.63 2.04
N PRO A 31 7.15 9.02 0.95
CA PRO A 31 7.50 9.46 -0.40
C PRO A 31 7.12 10.93 -0.62
N SER A 32 7.97 11.67 -1.33
CA SER A 32 7.65 13.04 -1.77
C SER A 32 6.57 13.00 -2.84
N LYS A 33 5.54 13.85 -2.71
CA LYS A 33 4.46 14.02 -3.69
C LYS A 33 4.93 14.40 -5.12
N ARG A 34 6.21 14.80 -5.28
CA ARG A 34 6.79 15.23 -6.56
C ARG A 34 7.22 14.07 -7.46
N ALA A 35 7.39 12.86 -6.92
CA ALA A 35 7.54 11.67 -7.75
C ALA A 35 6.14 11.27 -8.21
N GLY A 36 5.75 11.72 -9.41
CA GLY A 36 4.50 11.33 -10.03
C GLY A 36 4.37 9.81 -9.95
N VAL A 37 3.29 9.36 -9.31
CA VAL A 37 3.07 7.97 -8.88
C VAL A 37 3.97 7.58 -7.70
N ASN A 38 3.36 7.37 -6.55
CA ASN A 38 4.02 6.86 -5.35
C ASN A 38 4.60 5.47 -5.66
N SER A 39 5.86 5.38 -6.11
CA SER A 39 6.58 4.14 -6.44
C SER A 39 6.79 3.17 -5.26
N LEU A 40 6.08 3.39 -4.16
CA LEU A 40 6.29 2.82 -2.83
C LEU A 40 4.97 2.50 -2.11
N GLU A 41 3.82 2.95 -2.61
CA GLU A 41 2.59 2.24 -2.32
C GLU A 41 2.55 1.05 -3.27
N ASP A 42 2.08 -0.12 -2.80
CA ASP A 42 2.16 -1.38 -3.55
C ASP A 42 1.92 -1.15 -5.05
N PRO A 43 2.96 -1.30 -5.89
CA PRO A 43 2.87 -1.02 -7.32
C PRO A 43 1.72 -1.80 -7.97
N LEU A 44 1.39 -2.96 -7.41
CA LEU A 44 0.30 -3.83 -7.85
C LEU A 44 -1.08 -3.20 -7.61
N THR A 45 -1.23 -2.28 -6.64
CA THR A 45 -2.53 -1.64 -6.36
C THR A 45 -2.62 -0.18 -6.75
N ASN A 46 -1.47 0.51 -6.86
CA ASN A 46 -1.45 1.94 -7.19
C ASN A 46 -0.89 2.22 -8.58
N GLY A 47 -0.34 1.22 -9.29
CA GLY A 47 0.10 1.37 -10.68
C GLY A 47 -1.05 1.77 -11.61
N VAL A 48 -2.29 1.41 -11.29
CA VAL A 48 -3.50 1.88 -12.02
C VAL A 48 -3.61 3.42 -12.06
N LEU A 49 -3.04 4.11 -11.07
CA LEU A 49 -3.00 5.57 -11.01
C LEU A 49 -1.85 6.17 -11.83
N ALA A 50 -0.88 5.36 -12.25
CA ALA A 50 0.15 5.77 -13.21
C ALA A 50 -0.42 5.88 -14.62
N GLU A 51 -1.37 5.02 -14.96
CA GLU A 51 -1.98 4.93 -16.28
C GLU A 51 -2.60 6.23 -16.73
N ARG A 52 -2.73 6.40 -18.05
CA ARG A 52 -3.39 7.58 -18.63
C ARG A 52 -4.83 7.66 -18.13
N LYS A 53 -5.37 8.88 -18.05
CA LYS A 53 -6.72 9.11 -17.50
C LYS A 53 -7.75 8.37 -18.35
N ASN A 54 -8.65 7.62 -17.70
CA ASN A 54 -9.76 6.89 -18.32
C ASN A 54 -9.32 5.92 -19.45
N THR A 55 -8.25 5.16 -19.22
CA THR A 55 -7.76 4.15 -20.17
C THR A 55 -7.85 2.71 -19.66
N ILE A 56 -8.53 2.49 -18.53
CA ILE A 56 -8.75 1.17 -17.94
C ILE A 56 -10.25 0.87 -17.97
N ASP A 57 -10.65 -0.12 -18.77
CA ASP A 57 -12.05 -0.53 -18.92
C ASP A 57 -12.53 -1.42 -17.76
N VAL A 58 -11.65 -2.29 -17.25
CA VAL A 58 -11.99 -3.28 -16.21
C VAL A 58 -10.99 -3.24 -15.06
N VAL A 59 -11.51 -3.24 -13.83
CA VAL A 59 -10.67 -3.37 -12.62
C VAL A 59 -11.05 -4.66 -11.90
N PHE A 60 -10.05 -5.49 -11.62
CA PHE A 60 -10.20 -6.69 -10.79
C PHE A 60 -9.74 -6.37 -9.36
N LEU A 61 -10.57 -6.65 -8.36
CA LEU A 61 -10.29 -6.43 -6.94
C LEU A 61 -10.37 -7.77 -6.23
N GLY A 62 -9.43 -8.06 -5.33
CA GLY A 62 -9.46 -9.33 -4.63
C GLY A 62 -8.18 -9.68 -3.92
N ASP A 63 -8.15 -10.88 -3.32
CA ASP A 63 -6.93 -11.34 -2.66
C ASP A 63 -5.92 -12.01 -3.62
N SER A 64 -5.11 -12.94 -3.10
CA SER A 64 -4.17 -13.74 -3.89
C SER A 64 -4.84 -14.54 -5.02
N GLU A 65 -6.11 -14.90 -4.87
CA GLU A 65 -6.88 -15.60 -5.92
C GLU A 65 -7.08 -14.68 -7.13
N CYS A 66 -7.51 -13.44 -6.90
CA CYS A 66 -7.66 -12.44 -7.95
C CYS A 66 -6.31 -12.12 -8.62
N TYR A 67 -5.27 -11.92 -7.80
CA TYR A 67 -3.91 -11.67 -8.26
C TYR A 67 -3.40 -12.77 -9.22
N SER A 68 -3.71 -14.03 -8.92
CA SER A 68 -3.18 -15.18 -9.66
C SER A 68 -4.08 -15.64 -10.82
N THR A 69 -5.34 -15.18 -10.86
CA THR A 69 -6.33 -15.65 -11.83
C THR A 69 -6.32 -14.84 -13.12
N PHE A 70 -6.24 -13.51 -13.03
CA PHE A 70 -6.45 -12.64 -14.19
C PHE A 70 -5.12 -12.22 -14.84
N ILE A 71 -5.07 -12.32 -16.16
CA ILE A 71 -3.89 -11.92 -16.96
C ILE A 71 -4.30 -10.77 -17.91
N PRO A 72 -4.14 -9.49 -17.51
CA PRO A 72 -4.56 -8.34 -18.30
C PRO A 72 -4.01 -8.31 -19.73
N LEU A 73 -2.75 -8.69 -19.92
CA LEU A 73 -2.11 -8.71 -21.24
C LEU A 73 -2.78 -9.71 -22.19
N LYS A 74 -3.25 -10.85 -21.67
CA LYS A 74 -3.97 -11.85 -22.47
C LYS A 74 -5.36 -11.34 -22.85
N ILE A 75 -6.07 -10.75 -21.89
CA ILE A 75 -7.39 -10.12 -22.11
C ILE A 75 -7.29 -9.01 -23.17
N TRP A 76 -6.24 -8.19 -23.10
CA TRP A 76 -5.97 -7.17 -24.10
C TRP A 76 -5.68 -7.78 -25.48
N ASN A 77 -4.79 -8.78 -25.55
CA ASN A 77 -4.42 -9.41 -26.82
C ASN A 77 -5.62 -10.07 -27.52
N ASP A 78 -6.49 -10.73 -26.76
CA ASP A 78 -7.58 -11.53 -27.33
C ASP A 78 -8.84 -10.70 -27.61
N HIS A 79 -9.08 -9.65 -26.83
CA HIS A 79 -10.34 -8.92 -26.84
C HIS A 79 -10.21 -7.39 -26.95
N GLY A 80 -8.99 -6.84 -26.88
CA GLY A 80 -8.76 -5.39 -26.89
C GLY A 80 -9.35 -4.67 -25.67
N ILE A 81 -9.55 -5.38 -24.55
CA ILE A 81 -10.11 -4.82 -23.31
C ILE A 81 -8.96 -4.44 -22.40
N THR A 82 -8.87 -3.16 -22.04
CA THR A 82 -7.88 -2.70 -21.07
C THR A 82 -8.32 -3.08 -19.66
N SER A 83 -7.43 -3.69 -18.89
CA SER A 83 -7.76 -4.12 -17.55
C SER A 83 -6.59 -4.00 -16.60
N TYR A 84 -6.90 -3.94 -15.31
CA TYR A 84 -5.90 -3.85 -14.25
C TYR A 84 -6.30 -4.68 -13.04
N VAL A 85 -5.33 -5.40 -12.47
CA VAL A 85 -5.54 -6.24 -11.27
C VAL A 85 -5.09 -5.46 -10.05
N CYS A 86 -6.04 -4.94 -9.28
CA CYS A 86 -5.85 -4.32 -7.97
C CYS A 86 -6.05 -5.36 -6.85
N GLY A 87 -5.28 -6.45 -6.91
CA GLY A 87 -5.35 -7.55 -5.94
C GLY A 87 -4.08 -7.70 -5.12
N THR A 88 -4.22 -7.98 -3.82
CA THR A 88 -3.11 -8.18 -2.87
C THR A 88 -3.26 -9.44 -2.06
N THR A 89 -2.19 -9.95 -1.45
CA THR A 89 -2.28 -11.05 -0.49
C THR A 89 -3.25 -10.74 0.66
N GLU A 90 -4.15 -11.69 0.96
CA GLU A 90 -5.14 -11.58 2.05
C GLU A 90 -5.98 -10.28 2.07
N GLN A 91 -6.27 -9.72 0.89
CA GLN A 91 -7.09 -8.53 0.76
C GLN A 91 -8.45 -8.68 1.46
N VAL A 92 -8.80 -7.73 2.32
CA VAL A 92 -10.11 -7.66 3.00
C VAL A 92 -11.05 -6.73 2.23
N LEU A 93 -12.37 -6.95 2.36
CA LEU A 93 -13.39 -6.16 1.63
C LEU A 93 -13.23 -4.64 1.77
N SER A 94 -12.93 -4.16 2.98
CA SER A 94 -12.73 -2.72 3.24
C SER A 94 -11.54 -2.14 2.47
N TYR A 95 -10.49 -2.94 2.25
CA TYR A 95 -9.35 -2.52 1.47
C TYR A 95 -9.66 -2.55 -0.03
N SER A 96 -10.39 -3.56 -0.52
CA SER A 96 -10.92 -3.57 -1.90
C SER A 96 -11.72 -2.29 -2.22
N TYR A 97 -12.55 -1.84 -1.28
CA TYR A 97 -13.30 -0.59 -1.41
C TYR A 97 -12.40 0.65 -1.46
N GLU A 98 -11.38 0.72 -0.61
CA GLU A 98 -10.39 1.81 -0.64
C GLU A 98 -9.66 1.86 -2.01
N LEU A 99 -9.26 0.70 -2.54
CA LEU A 99 -8.59 0.60 -3.85
C LEU A 99 -9.52 1.03 -4.99
N LEU A 100 -10.79 0.65 -4.95
CA LEU A 100 -11.79 1.12 -5.92
C LEU A 100 -11.92 2.64 -5.88
N THR A 101 -12.17 3.21 -4.69
CA THR A 101 -12.31 4.67 -4.51
C THR A 101 -11.06 5.43 -4.93
N LYS A 102 -9.86 4.85 -4.75
CA LYS A 102 -8.61 5.44 -5.26
C LYS A 102 -8.57 5.40 -6.78
N THR A 103 -8.90 4.25 -7.37
CA THR A 103 -8.88 4.03 -8.82
C THR A 103 -9.81 5.01 -9.55
N GLU A 104 -11.03 5.18 -9.02
CA GLU A 104 -12.06 6.09 -9.55
C GLU A 104 -11.65 7.58 -9.54
N LYS A 105 -10.56 7.96 -8.86
CA LYS A 105 -10.03 9.34 -8.93
C LYS A 105 -9.42 9.68 -10.28
N LYS A 106 -8.95 8.69 -11.04
CA LYS A 106 -8.24 8.87 -12.32
C LYS A 106 -8.79 8.00 -13.45
N GLN A 107 -9.42 6.88 -13.12
CA GLN A 107 -10.03 5.97 -14.07
C GLN A 107 -11.57 6.02 -13.94
N ASP A 108 -12.24 5.63 -15.01
CA ASP A 108 -13.69 5.46 -15.07
C ASP A 108 -13.98 4.06 -15.64
N PRO A 109 -13.71 3.00 -14.85
CA PRO A 109 -13.85 1.64 -15.33
C PRO A 109 -15.31 1.31 -15.60
N LYS A 110 -15.57 0.65 -16.73
CA LYS A 110 -16.91 0.20 -17.13
C LYS A 110 -17.38 -0.99 -16.30
N ILE A 111 -16.43 -1.83 -15.87
CA ILE A 111 -16.69 -3.04 -15.10
C ILE A 111 -15.73 -3.12 -13.92
N VAL A 112 -16.29 -3.44 -12.76
CA VAL A 112 -15.53 -3.78 -11.55
C VAL A 112 -15.82 -5.23 -11.21
N VAL A 113 -14.79 -6.06 -11.17
CA VAL A 113 -14.89 -7.47 -10.79
C VAL A 113 -14.34 -7.62 -9.38
N LEU A 114 -15.16 -8.09 -8.46
CA LEU A 114 -14.77 -8.34 -7.08
C LEU A 114 -14.70 -9.84 -6.81
N GLU A 115 -13.52 -10.30 -6.41
CA GLU A 115 -13.28 -11.62 -5.86
C GLU A 115 -13.96 -11.74 -4.48
N THR A 116 -14.75 -12.79 -4.29
CA THR A 116 -15.72 -12.89 -3.19
C THR A 116 -15.15 -13.37 -1.86
N ASN A 117 -13.99 -14.03 -1.85
CA ASN A 117 -13.30 -14.43 -0.62
C ASN A 117 -13.00 -13.21 0.27
N THR A 118 -12.74 -12.04 -0.34
CA THR A 118 -12.61 -10.77 0.41
C THR A 118 -13.79 -10.45 1.33
N VAL A 119 -15.01 -10.91 1.00
CA VAL A 119 -16.25 -10.70 1.78
C VAL A 119 -16.25 -11.54 3.05
N PHE A 120 -15.66 -12.74 3.01
CA PHE A 120 -15.63 -13.68 4.13
C PHE A 120 -14.42 -13.49 5.05
N ARG A 121 -13.51 -12.59 4.70
CA ARG A 121 -12.33 -12.29 5.51
C ARG A 121 -12.64 -11.26 6.58
N GLU A 122 -12.46 -11.66 7.84
CA GLU A 122 -12.57 -10.75 8.97
C GLU A 122 -11.33 -9.86 9.13
N VAL A 123 -11.57 -8.59 9.46
CA VAL A 123 -10.51 -7.68 9.88
C VAL A 123 -10.23 -7.93 11.36
N THR A 124 -9.12 -8.60 11.65
CA THR A 124 -8.70 -8.81 13.05
C THR A 124 -8.38 -7.48 13.73
N SER A 125 -8.60 -7.39 15.05
CA SER A 125 -8.27 -6.19 15.83
C SER A 125 -6.80 -5.79 15.72
N THR A 126 -5.91 -6.77 15.56
CA THR A 126 -4.48 -6.55 15.31
C THR A 126 -4.25 -5.87 13.96
N LYS A 127 -4.84 -6.36 12.87
CA LYS A 127 -4.73 -5.72 11.54
C LYS A 127 -5.34 -4.31 11.57
N ALA A 128 -6.47 -4.12 12.24
CA ALA A 128 -7.08 -2.79 12.40
C ALA A 128 -6.17 -1.82 13.17
N PHE A 129 -5.53 -2.29 14.24
CA PHE A 129 -4.57 -1.48 15.01
C PHE A 129 -3.34 -1.12 14.19
N ILE A 130 -2.76 -2.08 13.46
CA ILE A 130 -1.61 -1.85 12.57
C ILE A 130 -1.97 -0.83 11.49
N ASN A 131 -3.11 -0.99 10.79
CA ASN A 131 -3.58 -0.03 9.78
C ASN A 131 -3.71 1.39 10.36
N LYS A 132 -4.20 1.52 11.60
CA LYS A 132 -4.30 2.81 12.28
C LYS A 132 -2.92 3.37 12.64
N ALA A 133 -2.00 2.52 13.10
CA ALA A 133 -0.63 2.90 13.41
C ALA A 133 0.14 3.36 12.16
N GLU A 134 -0.04 2.67 11.02
CA GLU A 134 0.51 3.06 9.71
C GLU A 134 -0.01 4.42 9.23
N GLY A 135 -1.29 4.71 9.47
CA GLY A 135 -1.89 6.01 9.17
C GLY A 135 -1.29 7.15 10.01
N LEU A 136 -0.98 6.90 11.29
CA LEU A 136 -0.37 7.89 12.19
C LEU A 136 1.14 8.05 11.96
N PHE A 137 1.84 6.94 11.77
CA PHE A 137 3.27 6.86 11.59
C PHE A 137 3.59 6.13 10.28
N SER A 138 3.75 6.91 9.21
CA SER A 138 4.02 6.38 7.87
C SER A 138 5.30 5.55 7.78
N VAL A 139 6.21 5.62 8.78
CA VAL A 139 7.38 4.73 8.89
C VAL A 139 7.00 3.26 8.90
N PHE A 140 5.85 2.86 9.48
CA PHE A 140 5.44 1.46 9.49
C PHE A 140 5.00 0.99 8.09
N LYS A 141 4.29 1.84 7.35
CA LYS A 141 3.88 1.54 5.97
C LYS A 141 5.08 1.51 5.00
N TYR A 142 5.99 2.47 5.13
CA TYR A 142 7.15 2.62 4.25
C TYR A 142 8.45 2.12 4.89
N HIS A 143 8.37 1.13 5.79
CA HIS A 143 9.51 0.68 6.57
C HIS A 143 10.64 0.15 5.69
N ASP A 144 10.33 -0.41 4.51
CA ASP A 144 11.30 -0.93 3.54
C ASP A 144 12.07 0.14 2.76
N ARG A 145 11.68 1.41 2.83
CA ARG A 145 12.35 2.48 2.05
C ARG A 145 13.80 2.72 2.39
N TRP A 146 14.26 2.28 3.56
CA TRP A 146 15.67 2.33 3.90
C TRP A 146 16.54 1.68 2.81
N LYS A 147 16.06 0.64 2.11
CA LYS A 147 16.73 0.01 0.96
C LYS A 147 17.00 0.99 -0.18
N ASN A 148 16.05 1.90 -0.44
CA ASN A 148 16.13 2.90 -1.50
C ASN A 148 16.85 4.20 -1.08
N LEU A 149 17.01 4.43 0.22
CA LEU A 149 17.72 5.59 0.77
C LEU A 149 19.22 5.35 0.98
N GLN A 150 19.66 4.10 0.83
CA GLN A 150 21.08 3.76 0.89
C GLN A 150 21.85 4.36 -0.29
N PRO A 151 23.17 4.63 -0.11
CA PRO A 151 24.05 4.99 -1.21
C PRO A 151 23.94 3.95 -2.34
N LYS A 152 23.96 4.41 -3.60
CA LYS A 152 23.86 3.52 -4.78
C LYS A 152 24.86 2.36 -4.77
N SER A 153 26.03 2.55 -4.17
CA SER A 153 27.06 1.52 -4.02
C SER A 153 26.66 0.34 -3.11
N TRP A 154 25.64 0.50 -2.27
CA TRP A 154 25.12 -0.52 -1.35
C TRP A 154 23.76 -1.07 -1.78
N GLN A 155 23.14 -0.48 -2.80
CA GLN A 155 21.91 -1.01 -3.38
C GLN A 155 22.26 -2.31 -4.13
N ILE A 156 21.73 -3.43 -3.64
CA ILE A 156 21.77 -4.70 -4.36
C ILE A 156 20.94 -4.48 -5.62
N ASN A 157 21.58 -4.56 -6.79
CA ASN A 157 20.93 -4.38 -8.08
C ASN A 157 19.96 -5.56 -8.30
N GLU A 158 18.73 -5.45 -7.80
CA GLU A 158 17.63 -6.38 -8.11
C GLU A 158 17.02 -6.11 -9.49
N ASN A 159 17.59 -5.19 -10.27
CA ASN A 159 17.34 -5.07 -11.71
C ASN A 159 18.00 -6.25 -12.46
N LYS A 160 17.49 -7.45 -12.22
CA LYS A 160 17.60 -8.56 -13.15
C LYS A 160 16.19 -8.93 -13.61
N ILE A 161 15.99 -8.66 -14.90
CA ILE A 161 15.12 -9.40 -15.83
C ILE A 161 13.65 -8.99 -15.82
N TYR A 162 13.26 -8.18 -16.81
CA TYR A 162 12.34 -8.59 -17.89
C TYR A 162 12.68 -7.74 -19.12
N ASP A 163 13.62 -8.23 -19.93
CA ASP A 163 13.73 -7.87 -21.35
C ASP A 163 12.76 -8.75 -22.15
#